data_AF-A0A0N1IJZ0-F1
#
_entry.id   AF-A0A0N1IJZ0-F1
#
_cell.length_a   1.000
_cell.length_b   1.000
_cell.length_c   1.000
_cell.angle_alpha   90.00
_cell.angle_beta   90.00
_cell.angle_gamma   90.00
#
_symmetry.space_group_name_H-M   'P 1'
#
loop_
_entity.id
_entity.type
_entity.pdbx_description
1 polymer ?
#
loop_
_entity_poly.entity_id
_entity_poly.type
_entity_poly.pdbx_seq_one_letter_code
_entity_poly.pdbx_strand_id
1 'polypeptide(L)' 'MAVGIAVEFCSHLVHSFSVSAGGSREERAAAALTRMGSSVLSGITLTKFGGIIVLATAKSQIFQVTSHSKDQIVY' A
#
# COMPACT_ATOMS: atom_id res chain seq x y z
N MET A 1 10.58 1.88 -6.92
CA MET A 1 9.30 2.60 -7.03
C MET A 1 8.69 2.94 -5.67
N ALA A 2 8.52 1.96 -4.77
CA ALA A 2 7.93 2.18 -3.44
C ALA A 2 8.63 3.26 -2.59
N VAL A 3 9.97 3.29 -2.57
CA VAL A 3 10.74 4.29 -1.80
C VAL A 3 10.48 5.72 -2.30
N GLY A 4 10.35 5.93 -3.62
CA GLY A 4 10.09 7.26 -4.18
C GLY A 4 8.72 7.81 -3.76
N ILE A 5 7.69 6.94 -3.77
CA ILE A 5 6.36 7.32 -3.30
C ILE A 5 6.37 7.60 -1.79
N ALA A 6 7.09 6.80 -1.00
CA ALA A 6 7.20 7.01 0.44
C ALA A 6 7.88 8.35 0.79
N VAL A 7 8.94 8.73 0.06
CA VAL A 7 9.65 10.00 0.30
C VAL A 7 8.77 11.21 -0.04
N GLU A 8 8.02 11.15 -1.14
CA GLU A 8 7.08 12.22 -1.52
C GLU A 8 5.99 12.40 -0.45
N PHE A 9 5.45 11.30 0.08
CA PHE A 9 4.50 11.34 1.19
C PHE A 9 5.08 11.94 2.47
N CYS A 10 6.27 11.50 2.89
CA CYS A 10 6.93 12.04 4.08
C CYS A 10 7.24 13.54 3.92
N SER A 11 7.69 13.96 2.74
CA SER A 11 7.97 15.37 2.44
C SER A 11 6.71 16.23 2.60
N HIS A 12 5.60 15.85 1.98
CA HIS A 12 4.35 16.60 2.08
C HIS A 12 3.70 16.54 3.47
N LEU A 13 3.82 15.43 4.19
CA LEU A 13 3.31 15.27 5.56
C LEU A 13 4.06 16.20 6.52
N VAL A 14 5.40 16.16 6.51
CA VAL A 14 6.23 17.00 7.38
C VAL A 14 6.06 18.47 7.02
N HIS A 15 5.99 18.82 5.74
CA HIS A 15 5.73 20.18 5.31
C HIS A 15 4.37 20.69 5.80
N SER A 16 3.31 19.90 5.63
CA SER A 16 1.96 20.26 6.11
C SER A 16 1.88 20.35 7.63
N PHE A 17 2.61 19.50 8.35
CA PHE A 17 2.71 19.54 9.82
C PHE A 17 3.46 20.78 10.32
N SER A 18 4.54 21.17 9.65
CA SER A 18 5.38 22.32 10.01
C SER A 18 4.75 23.67 9.64
N VAL A 19 3.99 23.75 8.54
CA VAL A 19 3.31 24.98 8.09
C VAL A 19 1.98 25.20 8.82
N SER A 20 1.39 24.17 9.42
CA SER A 20 0.13 24.32 10.16
C SER A 20 0.36 25.11 11.47
N ALA A 21 0.16 26.43 11.38
CA ALA A 21 0.26 27.35 12.51
C ALA A 21 -1.05 27.37 13.30
N GLY A 22 -1.22 26.39 14.20
CA GLY A 22 -2.36 26.36 15.13
C GLY A 22 -2.73 24.94 15.58
N GLY A 23 -3.18 24.83 16.84
CA GLY A 23 -3.64 23.57 17.43
C GLY A 23 -2.57 22.75 18.14
N SER A 24 -3.02 21.71 18.85
CA SER A 24 -2.18 20.74 19.52
C SER A 24 -1.33 19.93 18.51
N ARG A 25 -0.26 19.27 18.98
CA ARG A 25 0.55 18.39 18.11
C ARG A 25 -0.28 17.29 17.46
N GLU A 26 -1.29 16.79 18.15
CA GLU A 26 -2.17 15.73 17.67
C GLU A 26 -3.10 16.19 16.55
N GLU A 27 -3.71 17.37 16.66
CA GLU A 27 -4.57 17.92 15.61
C GLU A 27 -3.80 18.17 14.31
N ARG A 28 -2.56 18.68 14.42
CA ARG A 28 -1.71 18.87 13.23
C ARG A 28 -1.32 17.55 12.59
N ALA A 29 -1.02 16.54 13.39
CA ALA A 29 -0.70 15.21 12.89
C ALA A 29 -1.91 14.56 12.21
N ALA A 30 -3.10 14.66 12.82
CA ALA A 30 -4.35 14.17 12.24
C ALA A 30 -4.67 14.89 10.93
N ALA A 31 -4.58 16.22 10.88
CA ALA A 31 -4.85 16.99 9.67
C ALA A 31 -3.87 16.66 8.52
N ALA A 32 -2.57 16.56 8.82
CA ALA A 32 -1.57 16.16 7.83
C ALA A 32 -1.80 14.73 7.32
N LEU A 33 -2.15 13.80 8.22
CA LEU A 33 -2.43 12.40 7.90
C LEU A 33 -3.73 12.23 7.12
N THR A 34 -4.80 12.97 7.41
CA THR A 34 -6.04 12.92 6.63
C THR A 34 -5.81 13.44 5.21
N ARG A 35 -4.99 14.48 5.06
CA ARG A 35 -4.69 15.08 3.74
C ARG A 35 -3.86 14.13 2.86
N MET A 36 -2.89 13.43 3.45
CA MET A 36 -1.93 12.58 2.72
C MET A 36 -2.31 11.09 2.72
N GLY A 37 -2.89 10.60 3.80
CA GLY A 37 -3.17 9.19 4.03
C GLY A 37 -4.20 8.59 3.09
N SER A 38 -5.12 9.38 2.53
CA SER A 38 -6.14 8.91 1.58
C SER A 38 -5.52 8.29 0.32
N SER A 39 -4.42 8.87 -0.19
CA SER A 39 -3.73 8.35 -1.38
C SER A 39 -2.90 7.10 -1.08
N VAL A 40 -2.29 7.00 0.11
CA VAL A 40 -1.57 5.78 0.54
C VAL A 40 -2.53 4.63 0.81
N LEU A 41 -3.62 4.91 1.54
CA LEU A 41 -4.62 3.92 1.87
C LEU A 41 -5.33 3.43 0.60
N SER A 42 -5.69 4.33 -0.33
CA SER A 42 -6.20 3.98 -1.66
C SER A 42 -5.19 3.12 -2.42
N GLY A 43 -3.92 3.51 -2.49
CA GLY A 43 -2.88 2.76 -3.21
C GLY A 43 -2.64 1.36 -2.65
N ILE A 44 -2.53 1.21 -1.33
CA ILE A 44 -2.35 -0.09 -0.67
C ILE A 44 -3.61 -0.95 -0.85
N THR A 45 -4.79 -0.38 -0.63
CA THR A 45 -6.06 -1.09 -0.77
C THR A 45 -6.26 -1.53 -2.22
N LEU A 46 -6.15 -0.62 -3.18
CA LEU A 46 -6.33 -0.90 -4.59
C LEU A 46 -5.32 -1.95 -5.12
N THR A 47 -4.06 -1.88 -4.68
CA THR A 47 -3.04 -2.86 -5.11
C THR A 47 -3.23 -4.21 -4.43
N LYS A 48 -3.65 -4.24 -3.16
CA LYS A 48 -3.92 -5.47 -2.41
C LYS A 48 -5.17 -6.17 -2.96
N PHE A 49 -6.29 -5.45 -3.07
CA PHE A 49 -7.55 -5.99 -3.57
C PHE A 49 -7.48 -6.30 -5.06
N GLY A 50 -6.90 -5.41 -5.87
CA GLY A 50 -6.65 -5.68 -7.29
C GLY A 50 -5.75 -6.88 -7.49
N GLY A 51 -4.66 -7.02 -6.73
CA GLY A 51 -3.79 -8.18 -6.77
C GLY A 51 -4.50 -9.49 -6.37
N ILE A 52 -5.34 -9.45 -5.32
CA ILE A 52 -6.12 -10.62 -4.88
C ILE A 52 -7.16 -11.02 -5.95
N ILE A 53 -7.88 -10.06 -6.54
CA ILE A 53 -8.88 -10.31 -7.58
C ILE A 53 -8.21 -10.85 -8.85
N VAL A 54 -7.07 -10.29 -9.25
CA VAL A 54 -6.30 -10.79 -10.39
C VAL A 54 -5.79 -12.20 -10.12
N LEU A 55 -5.26 -12.51 -8.92
CA LEU A 55 -4.90 -13.89 -8.56
C LEU A 55 -6.11 -14.84 -8.56
N ALA A 56 -7.28 -14.39 -8.07
CA ALA A 56 -8.48 -15.21 -8.02
C ALA A 56 -9.07 -15.50 -9.41
N THR A 57 -8.89 -14.58 -10.37
CA THR A 57 -9.38 -14.72 -11.74
C THR A 57 -8.35 -15.31 -12.70
N ALA A 58 -7.06 -15.29 -12.34
CA ALA A 58 -5.99 -15.87 -13.13
C ALA A 58 -6.00 -17.40 -13.06
N LYS A 59 -6.55 -18.06 -14.09
CA LYS A 59 -6.25 -19.47 -14.42
C LYS A 59 -4.83 -19.64 -14.99
N SER A 60 -3.81 -19.14 -14.29
CA SER A 60 -2.43 -19.19 -14.78
C SER A 60 -1.64 -20.35 -14.15
N GLN A 61 -1.04 -21.19 -15.00
CA GLN A 61 -0.20 -22.33 -14.64
C GLN A 61 0.96 -21.95 -13.70
N ILE A 62 1.44 -20.68 -13.73
CA ILE A 62 2.54 -20.16 -12.88
C ILE A 62 2.18 -20.18 -11.38
N PHE A 63 0.89 -20.04 -11.04
CA PHE A 63 0.41 -20.17 -9.65
C PHE A 63 0.01 -21.61 -9.28
N GLN A 64 -0.13 -22.51 -10.26
CA GLN A 64 -0.31 -23.94 -10.02
C GLN A 64 1.03 -24.68 -9.82
N VAL A 65 2.14 -24.24 -10.42
CA VAL A 65 3.42 -25.01 -10.38
C VAL A 65 3.93 -25.24 -8.94
N THR A 66 3.71 -24.30 -8.02
CA THR A 66 4.13 -24.47 -6.61
C THR A 66 3.22 -25.42 -5.82
N SER A 67 1.98 -25.65 -6.28
CA SER A 67 1.07 -26.63 -5.69
C SER A 67 1.19 -28.00 -6.38
N HIS A 68 1.47 -28.03 -7.68
CA HIS A 68 1.58 -29.25 -8.48
C HIS A 68 2.95 -29.92 -8.38
N SER A 69 3.99 -29.20 -7.92
CA SER A 69 5.29 -29.81 -7.62
C SER A 69 5.30 -30.66 -6.35
N LYS A 70 4.23 -30.64 -5.52
CA LYS A 70 4.11 -31.56 -4.38
C LYS A 70 3.54 -32.92 -4.74
N ASP A 71 2.77 -33.03 -5.82
CA ASP A 71 2.16 -34.30 -6.25
C ASP A 71 3.08 -35.16 -7.13
N GLN A 72 4.18 -34.59 -7.65
CA GLN A 72 5.16 -35.32 -8.48
C GLN A 72 6.43 -35.79 -7.72
N ILE A 73 6.53 -35.54 -6.41
CA ILE A 73 7.66 -36.00 -5.57
C ILE A 73 7.27 -37.22 -4.71
N VAL A 74 6.01 -37.69 -4.81
CA VAL A 74 5.47 -38.82 -4.02
C VAL A 74 5.18 -40.07 -4.90
N TYR A 75 5.75 -40.14 -6.10
CA TYR A 75 5.77 -41.35 -6.93
C TYR A 75 7.18 -41.64 -7.45
#